data_AF-A0A7S3RQP0-F1
#
_entry.id   AF-A0A7S3RQP0-F1
#
_cell.length_a   1.000
_cell.length_b   1.000
_cell.length_c   1.000
_cell.angle_alpha   90.00
_cell.angle_beta   90.00
_cell.angle_gamma   90.00
#
_symmetry.space_group_name_H-M   'P 1'
#
loop_
_entity.id
_entity.type
_entity.pdbx_description
1 polymer ?
#
loop_
_entity_poly.entity_id
_entity_poly.type
_entity_poly.pdbx_seq_one_letter_code
_entity_poly.pdbx_strand_id
1 'polypeptide(L)'
;MGADLFGSLAESTCAALVVSASSVPLISTPDAIFFPLMVSSMGIAASFITTFFIYIGEVNESNIELKLKLQLVISTIIMTALITPLLSYLPESADMDFINRSYEATEWELFGCIALGLWSGLGIGFITEYYTSNKFSPVINLAESCRMGAAPNIILGLALGYASTIVPIILLGSTILAAFTWSGMYGVALAAIGMLGCLPVALAIDGYGPIADNAGGITEMSYLHEDIRTRTDKLDAAGNTTAAIGKGFAIGSAALVSLALFGAYMTAVDIELDQ
;
A
#
# COMPACT_ATOMS: atom_id res chain seq x y z
N MET A 1 10.90 8.41 -3.36
CA MET A 1 10.30 7.17 -2.85
C MET A 1 10.31 7.12 -1.33
N GLY A 2 11.44 6.95 -0.63
CA GLY A 2 11.42 6.88 0.85
C GLY A 2 10.71 8.07 1.54
N ALA A 3 11.03 9.30 1.14
CA ALA A 3 10.36 10.51 1.65
C ALA A 3 8.88 10.63 1.25
N ASP A 4 8.50 10.05 0.10
CA ASP A 4 7.14 10.09 -0.45
C ASP A 4 6.19 9.22 0.39
N LEU A 5 6.61 7.98 0.66
CA LEU A 5 5.88 7.07 1.52
C LEU A 5 5.90 7.51 3.00
N PHE A 6 6.98 8.16 3.46
CA PHE A 6 7.00 8.80 4.77
C PHE A 6 5.93 9.90 4.88
N GLY A 7 5.85 10.80 3.89
CA GLY A 7 4.82 11.84 3.82
C GLY A 7 3.43 11.23 3.85
N SER A 8 3.20 10.21 3.02
CA SER A 8 1.92 9.50 2.96
C SER A 8 1.49 8.93 4.32
N LEU A 9 2.40 8.31 5.08
CA LEU A 9 2.10 7.76 6.42
C LEU A 9 1.85 8.88 7.44
N ALA A 10 2.66 9.93 7.42
CA ALA A 10 2.51 11.07 8.31
C ALA A 10 1.17 11.77 8.08
N GLU A 11 0.80 12.02 6.82
CA GLU A 11 -0.44 12.67 6.43
C GLU A 11 -1.68 11.83 6.77
N SER A 12 -1.67 10.52 6.50
CA SER A 12 -2.78 9.62 6.89
C SER A 12 -2.94 9.56 8.41
N THR A 13 -1.84 9.49 9.15
CA THR A 13 -1.88 9.50 10.62
C THR A 13 -2.44 10.82 11.15
N CYS A 14 -1.96 11.96 10.64
CA CYS A 14 -2.47 13.28 11.00
C CYS A 14 -3.96 13.45 10.65
N ALA A 15 -4.39 13.00 9.47
CA ALA A 15 -5.78 13.05 9.07
C ALA A 15 -6.67 12.25 10.03
N ALA A 16 -6.26 11.02 10.38
CA ALA A 16 -6.99 10.19 11.33
C ALA A 16 -7.07 10.85 12.72
N LEU A 17 -5.99 11.47 13.19
CA LEU A 17 -5.95 12.17 14.49
C LEU A 17 -6.84 13.42 14.52
N VAL A 18 -6.88 14.19 13.44
CA VAL A 18 -7.73 15.39 13.36
C VAL A 18 -9.20 15.00 13.36
N VAL A 19 -9.56 13.96 12.59
CA VAL A 19 -10.95 13.50 12.55
C VAL A 19 -11.35 12.85 13.87
N SER A 20 -10.51 12.00 14.48
CA SER A 20 -10.81 11.39 15.78
C SER A 20 -10.96 12.40 16.91
N ALA A 21 -10.25 13.53 16.86
CA ALA A 21 -10.36 14.63 17.81
C ALA A 21 -11.70 15.40 17.74
N SER A 22 -12.55 15.12 16.75
CA SER A 22 -13.93 15.63 16.69
C SER A 22 -14.95 14.67 17.29
N SER A 23 -14.57 13.41 17.53
CA SER A 23 -15.45 12.37 18.09
C SER A 23 -15.34 12.31 19.62
N VAL A 24 -16.41 12.69 20.32
CA VAL A 24 -16.47 12.66 21.80
C VAL A 24 -16.17 11.27 22.39
N PRO A 25 -16.71 10.14 21.87
CA PRO A 25 -16.42 8.81 22.40
C PRO A 25 -14.92 8.48 22.39
N LEU A 26 -14.23 8.73 21.27
CA LEU A 26 -12.78 8.50 21.15
C LEU A 26 -11.92 9.39 22.05
N ILE A 27 -12.36 10.61 22.37
CA ILE A 27 -11.63 11.50 23.28
C ILE A 27 -11.84 11.08 24.73
N SER A 28 -13.05 10.61 25.06
CA SER A 28 -13.42 10.23 26.42
C SER A 28 -12.85 8.88 26.86
N THR A 29 -12.60 7.98 25.90
CA THR A 29 -12.00 6.67 26.14
C THR A 29 -10.47 6.80 26.25
N PRO A 30 -9.86 6.32 27.35
CA PRO A 30 -8.40 6.35 27.49
C PRO A 30 -7.70 5.68 26.32
N ASP A 31 -6.64 6.32 25.82
CA ASP A 31 -5.77 5.85 24.74
C ASP A 31 -6.40 5.64 23.34
N ALA A 32 -7.73 5.69 23.20
CA ALA A 32 -8.43 5.49 21.93
C ALA A 32 -8.06 6.51 20.85
N ILE A 33 -7.77 7.76 21.23
CA ILE A 33 -7.29 8.79 20.30
C ILE A 33 -5.95 8.44 19.64
N PHE A 34 -5.11 7.64 20.29
CA PHE A 34 -3.81 7.20 19.78
C PHE A 34 -3.89 5.93 18.93
N PHE A 35 -5.09 5.37 18.73
CA PHE A 35 -5.31 4.15 17.95
C PHE A 35 -4.61 4.16 16.56
N PRO A 36 -4.65 5.25 15.76
CA PRO A 36 -3.89 5.34 14.51
C PRO A 36 -2.37 5.07 14.65
N LEU A 37 -1.75 5.55 15.75
CA LEU A 37 -0.34 5.33 16.04
C LEU A 37 -0.08 3.89 16.51
N MET A 38 -1.02 3.31 17.26
CA MET A 38 -0.93 1.92 17.70
C MET A 38 -0.97 0.95 16.51
N VAL A 39 -1.84 1.22 15.53
CA VAL A 39 -1.90 0.47 14.26
C VAL A 39 -0.55 0.54 13.54
N SER A 40 0.02 1.73 13.39
CA SER A 40 1.34 1.91 12.77
C SER A 40 2.46 1.17 13.54
N SER A 41 2.39 1.15 14.87
CA SER A 41 3.33 0.44 15.73
C SER A 41 3.23 -1.08 15.58
N MET A 42 2.01 -1.63 15.48
CA MET A 42 1.80 -3.04 15.14
C MET A 42 2.27 -3.35 13.73
N GLY A 43 2.17 -2.39 12.81
CA GLY A 43 2.73 -2.45 11.47
C GLY A 43 4.23 -2.69 11.44
N ILE A 44 4.97 -1.99 12.30
CA ILE A 44 6.42 -2.20 12.48
C ILE A 44 6.70 -3.61 13.02
N ALA A 45 5.95 -4.05 14.03
CA ALA A 45 6.10 -5.39 14.60
C ALA A 45 5.79 -6.50 13.58
N ALA A 46 4.68 -6.37 12.83
CA ALA A 46 4.28 -7.29 11.77
C ALA A 46 5.37 -7.38 10.69
N SER A 47 5.90 -6.23 10.28
CA SER A 47 6.98 -6.14 9.29
C SER A 47 8.26 -6.80 9.79
N PHE A 48 8.65 -6.57 11.03
CA PHE A 48 9.82 -7.20 11.64
C PHE A 48 9.70 -8.72 11.68
N ILE A 49 8.55 -9.24 12.11
CA ILE A 49 8.28 -10.69 12.13
C ILE A 49 8.35 -11.26 10.70
N THR A 50 7.78 -10.55 9.72
CA THR A 50 7.73 -10.98 8.32
C THR A 50 9.12 -11.16 7.70
N THR A 51 10.08 -10.31 8.06
CA THR A 51 11.46 -10.40 7.57
C THR A 51 12.10 -11.76 7.87
N PHE A 52 11.77 -12.40 9.00
CA PHE A 52 12.30 -13.73 9.32
C PHE A 52 11.84 -14.81 8.33
N PHE A 53 10.67 -14.65 7.72
CA PHE A 53 10.14 -15.61 6.76
C PHE A 53 10.90 -15.60 5.42
N ILE A 54 11.70 -14.56 5.12
CA ILE A 54 12.59 -14.54 3.93
C ILE A 54 13.59 -15.70 4.00
N TYR A 55 14.12 -15.97 5.20
CA TYR A 55 15.15 -16.99 5.43
C TYR A 55 14.61 -18.43 5.37
N ILE A 56 13.30 -18.62 5.23
CA ILE A 56 12.70 -19.95 5.11
C ILE A 56 12.83 -20.43 3.66
N GLY A 57 13.78 -21.34 3.44
CA GLY A 57 14.04 -21.99 2.15
C GLY A 57 14.97 -21.19 1.23
N GLU A 58 15.64 -21.89 0.32
CA GLU A 58 16.67 -21.32 -0.56
C GLU A 58 16.11 -20.29 -1.56
N VAL A 59 16.90 -19.24 -1.82
CA VAL A 59 16.62 -18.24 -2.84
C VAL A 59 17.39 -18.62 -4.10
N ASN A 60 16.65 -18.86 -5.18
CA ASN A 60 17.16 -19.23 -6.49
C ASN A 60 16.70 -18.18 -7.50
N GLU A 61 17.40 -18.09 -8.63
CA GLU A 61 17.16 -17.09 -9.68
C GLU A 61 15.70 -17.08 -10.21
N SER A 62 15.00 -18.22 -10.18
CA SER A 62 13.60 -18.31 -10.62
C SER A 62 12.58 -17.82 -9.58
N ASN A 63 12.96 -17.77 -8.30
CA ASN A 63 12.03 -17.55 -7.18
C ASN A 63 12.15 -16.18 -6.51
N ILE A 64 13.02 -15.29 -7.00
CA ILE A 64 13.27 -13.95 -6.44
C ILE A 64 11.95 -13.16 -6.29
N GLU A 65 11.21 -12.97 -7.39
CA GLU A 65 9.93 -12.25 -7.37
C GLU A 65 8.91 -12.91 -6.44
N LEU A 66 8.87 -14.25 -6.41
CA LEU A 66 7.94 -14.99 -5.53
C LEU A 66 8.26 -14.72 -4.06
N LYS A 67 9.55 -14.72 -3.68
CA LYS A 67 10.00 -14.44 -2.31
C LYS A 67 9.66 -13.00 -1.90
N LEU A 68 9.87 -12.03 -2.79
CA LEU A 68 9.51 -10.63 -2.56
C LEU A 68 7.99 -10.47 -2.41
N LYS A 69 7.20 -11.16 -3.24
CA LYS A 69 5.74 -11.16 -3.11
C LYS A 69 5.26 -11.82 -1.82
N LEU A 70 5.85 -12.94 -1.42
CA LEU A 70 5.49 -13.62 -0.18
C LEU A 70 5.66 -12.72 1.04
N GLN A 71 6.63 -11.80 1.02
CA GLN A 71 6.76 -10.80 2.08
C GLN A 71 5.54 -9.87 2.18
N LEU A 72 4.97 -9.41 1.07
CA LEU A 72 3.75 -8.60 1.07
C LEU A 72 2.54 -9.40 1.59
N VAL A 73 2.42 -10.67 1.18
CA VAL A 73 1.31 -11.54 1.60
C VAL A 73 1.41 -11.86 3.09
N ILE A 74 2.59 -12.28 3.56
CA ILE A 74 2.81 -12.67 4.95
C ILE A 74 2.64 -11.44 5.86
N SER A 75 3.17 -10.27 5.48
CA SER A 75 3.01 -9.05 6.29
C SER A 75 1.55 -8.64 6.40
N THR A 76 0.79 -8.73 5.31
CA THR A 76 -0.66 -8.46 5.29
C THR A 76 -1.42 -9.40 6.24
N ILE A 77 -1.12 -10.70 6.22
CA ILE A 77 -1.78 -11.68 7.09
C ILE A 77 -1.42 -11.44 8.56
N ILE A 78 -0.13 -11.26 8.86
CA ILE A 78 0.34 -11.01 10.23
C ILE A 78 -0.23 -9.71 10.78
N MET A 79 -0.24 -8.64 9.97
CA MET A 79 -0.80 -7.35 10.36
C MET A 79 -2.31 -7.44 10.63
N THR A 80 -3.06 -8.15 9.78
CA THR A 80 -4.49 -8.40 10.02
C THR A 80 -4.72 -9.07 11.38
N ALA A 81 -3.91 -10.06 11.74
CA ALA A 81 -4.00 -10.73 13.04
C ALA A 81 -3.61 -9.80 14.21
N LEU A 82 -2.52 -9.02 14.06
CA LEU A 82 -1.99 -8.15 15.12
C LEU A 82 -2.83 -6.90 15.39
N ILE A 83 -3.68 -6.46 14.44
CA ILE A 83 -4.62 -5.35 14.70
C ILE A 83 -5.77 -5.80 15.60
N THR A 84 -6.23 -7.05 15.51
CA THR A 84 -7.37 -7.57 16.30
C THR A 84 -7.31 -7.27 17.81
N PRO A 85 -6.19 -7.51 18.54
CA PRO A 85 -6.11 -7.17 19.96
C PRO A 85 -6.14 -5.66 20.23
N LEU A 86 -5.89 -4.79 19.26
CA LEU A 86 -5.99 -3.33 19.45
C LEU A 86 -7.43 -2.86 19.59
N LEU A 87 -8.41 -3.67 19.18
CA LEU A 87 -9.83 -3.31 19.25
C LEU A 87 -10.30 -3.09 20.69
N SER A 88 -9.69 -3.76 21.67
CA SER A 88 -10.02 -3.56 23.09
C SER A 88 -9.70 -2.15 23.63
N TYR A 89 -8.93 -1.34 22.89
CA TYR A 89 -8.63 0.05 23.24
C TYR A 89 -9.65 1.04 22.65
N LEU A 90 -10.56 0.58 21.79
CA LEU A 90 -11.63 1.39 21.22
C LEU A 90 -12.88 1.32 22.11
N PRO A 91 -13.73 2.37 22.09
CA PRO A 91 -15.07 2.28 22.66
C PRO A 91 -15.95 1.29 21.87
N GLU A 92 -17.01 0.79 22.51
CA GLU A 92 -17.98 -0.11 21.87
C GLU A 92 -18.64 0.52 20.63
N SER A 93 -18.90 1.83 20.68
CA SER A 93 -19.33 2.64 19.54
C SER A 93 -18.56 3.96 19.49
N ALA A 94 -18.22 4.39 18.28
CA ALA A 94 -17.60 5.67 17.99
C ALA A 94 -18.47 6.42 16.98
N ASP A 95 -19.05 7.55 17.43
CA ASP A 95 -19.84 8.42 16.57
C ASP A 95 -18.92 9.38 15.82
N MET A 96 -18.94 9.28 14.49
CA MET A 96 -18.17 10.12 13.59
C MET A 96 -19.09 11.04 12.83
N ASP A 97 -19.08 12.34 13.16
CA ASP A 97 -19.88 13.31 12.45
C ASP A 97 -19.15 13.82 11.21
N PHE A 98 -19.84 13.83 10.07
CA PHE A 98 -19.34 14.41 8.83
C PHE A 98 -20.48 14.98 7.99
N ILE A 99 -20.46 16.28 7.72
CA ILE A 99 -21.44 17.03 6.92
C ILE A 99 -22.89 16.70 7.35
N ASN A 100 -23.25 17.11 8.58
CA ASN A 100 -24.60 16.97 9.14
C ASN A 100 -25.15 15.53 9.18
N ARG A 101 -24.28 14.53 9.06
CA ARG A 101 -24.61 13.11 9.25
C ARG A 101 -23.68 12.52 10.28
N SER A 102 -24.27 11.74 11.18
CA SER A 102 -23.52 10.93 12.13
C SER A 102 -23.34 9.52 11.58
N TYR A 103 -22.10 9.02 11.65
CA TYR A 103 -21.72 7.67 11.29
C TYR A 103 -21.34 6.96 12.59
N GLU A 104 -22.27 6.17 13.11
CA GLU A 104 -22.02 5.31 14.28
C GLU A 104 -21.21 4.09 13.82
N ALA A 105 -19.98 3.97 14.31
CA ALA A 105 -19.06 2.91 13.94
C ALA A 105 -18.75 2.01 15.14
N THR A 106 -18.91 0.70 14.94
CA THR A 106 -18.46 -0.32 15.88
C THR A 106 -16.95 -0.55 15.77
N GLU A 107 -16.34 -1.13 16.81
CA GLU A 107 -14.93 -1.56 16.79
C GLU A 107 -14.58 -2.44 15.57
N TRP A 108 -15.50 -3.31 15.14
CA TRP A 108 -15.31 -4.23 14.01
C TRP A 108 -15.42 -3.52 12.65
N GLU A 109 -16.20 -2.45 12.56
CA GLU A 109 -16.26 -1.60 11.38
C GLU A 109 -14.99 -0.77 11.21
N LEU A 110 -14.42 -0.28 12.32
CA LEU A 110 -13.11 0.39 12.32
C LEU A 110 -11.98 -0.58 11.95
N PHE A 111 -12.00 -1.80 12.50
CA PHE A 111 -11.13 -2.90 12.05
C PHE A 111 -11.29 -3.15 10.55
N GLY A 112 -12.54 -3.24 10.08
CA GLY A 112 -12.90 -3.45 8.68
C GLY A 112 -12.30 -2.38 7.77
N CYS A 113 -12.32 -1.11 8.18
CA CYS A 113 -11.73 0.00 7.42
C CYS A 113 -10.21 -0.22 7.21
N ILE A 114 -9.48 -0.54 8.29
CA ILE A 114 -8.03 -0.78 8.22
C ILE A 114 -7.73 -2.02 7.37
N ALA A 115 -8.47 -3.11 7.61
CA ALA A 115 -8.31 -4.35 6.86
C ALA A 115 -8.58 -4.14 5.37
N LEU A 116 -9.66 -3.44 5.00
CA LEU A 116 -9.96 -3.13 3.60
C LEU A 116 -8.84 -2.33 2.93
N GLY A 117 -8.28 -1.35 3.63
CA GLY A 117 -7.12 -0.60 3.13
C GLY A 117 -5.90 -1.50 2.89
N LEU A 118 -5.57 -2.33 3.87
CA LEU A 118 -4.45 -3.27 3.82
C LEU A 118 -4.59 -4.28 2.67
N TRP A 119 -5.76 -4.93 2.57
CA TRP A 119 -6.05 -5.92 1.54
C TRP A 119 -6.19 -5.29 0.14
N SER A 120 -6.71 -4.07 0.05
CA SER A 120 -6.70 -3.30 -1.21
C SER A 120 -5.26 -3.00 -1.65
N GLY A 121 -4.37 -2.62 -0.74
CA GLY A 121 -2.95 -2.42 -1.04
C GLY A 121 -2.31 -3.69 -1.61
N LEU A 122 -2.55 -4.84 -0.97
CA LEU A 122 -2.10 -6.13 -1.47
C LEU A 122 -2.66 -6.42 -2.87
N GLY A 123 -3.96 -6.21 -3.09
CA GLY A 123 -4.61 -6.39 -4.38
C GLY A 123 -4.01 -5.51 -5.49
N ILE A 124 -3.74 -4.24 -5.19
CA ILE A 124 -3.03 -3.33 -6.11
C ILE A 124 -1.64 -3.87 -6.43
N GLY A 125 -0.91 -4.39 -5.43
CA GLY A 125 0.39 -5.03 -5.64
C GLY A 125 0.34 -6.22 -6.60
N PHE A 126 -0.63 -7.13 -6.45
CA PHE A 126 -0.81 -8.29 -7.35
C PHE A 126 -1.13 -7.87 -8.79
N ILE A 127 -2.03 -6.90 -8.96
CA ILE A 127 -2.38 -6.42 -10.30
C ILE A 127 -1.19 -5.70 -10.93
N THR A 128 -0.46 -4.91 -10.16
CA THR A 128 0.75 -4.24 -10.65
C THR A 128 1.78 -5.27 -11.11
N GLU A 129 2.04 -6.32 -10.33
CA GLU A 129 2.90 -7.44 -10.71
C GLU A 129 2.47 -8.07 -12.05
N TYR A 130 1.17 -8.31 -12.24
CA TYR A 130 0.63 -8.90 -13.47
C TYR A 130 0.88 -8.04 -14.71
N TYR A 131 0.81 -6.72 -14.58
CA TYR A 131 1.02 -5.79 -15.69
C TYR A 131 2.48 -5.39 -15.92
N THR A 132 3.41 -5.70 -14.98
CA THR A 132 4.81 -5.26 -15.09
C THR A 132 5.85 -6.38 -15.08
N SER A 133 5.55 -7.57 -14.56
CA SER A 133 6.50 -8.69 -14.60
C SER A 133 6.52 -9.38 -15.97
N ASN A 134 7.72 -9.69 -16.45
CA ASN A 134 7.97 -10.38 -17.72
C ASN A 134 7.54 -11.86 -17.74
N LYS A 135 7.00 -12.38 -16.63
CA LYS A 135 6.43 -13.72 -16.53
C LYS A 135 4.98 -13.81 -17.01
N PHE A 136 4.28 -12.69 -17.10
CA PHE A 136 2.86 -12.65 -17.44
C PHE A 136 2.62 -12.22 -18.89
N SER A 137 1.49 -12.67 -19.43
CA SER A 137 1.07 -12.42 -20.81
C SER A 137 1.13 -10.93 -21.22
N PRO A 138 0.74 -9.94 -20.39
CA PRO A 138 0.73 -8.54 -20.85
C PRO A 138 2.11 -8.02 -21.25
N VAL A 139 3.16 -8.33 -20.47
CA VAL A 139 4.54 -7.92 -20.76
C VAL A 139 5.17 -8.81 -21.82
N ILE A 140 4.85 -10.11 -21.86
CA ILE A 140 5.31 -11.02 -22.93
C ILE A 140 4.80 -10.55 -24.29
N ASN A 141 3.51 -10.21 -24.40
CA ASN A 141 2.91 -9.71 -25.64
C ASN A 141 3.53 -8.36 -26.06
N LEU A 142 3.86 -7.50 -25.08
CA LEU A 142 4.56 -6.25 -25.34
C LEU A 142 5.96 -6.53 -25.91
N ALA A 143 6.73 -7.45 -25.32
CA ALA A 143 8.03 -7.83 -25.82
C ALA A 143 7.98 -8.46 -27.23
N GLU A 144 6.96 -9.26 -27.54
CA GLU A 144 6.74 -9.79 -28.89
C GLU A 144 6.48 -8.70 -29.93
N SER A 145 5.81 -7.61 -29.52
CA SER A 145 5.52 -6.49 -30.42
C SER A 145 6.78 -5.76 -30.92
N CYS A 146 7.93 -5.90 -30.23
CA CYS A 146 9.22 -5.42 -30.70
C CYS A 146 9.61 -6.01 -32.07
N ARG A 147 9.07 -7.19 -32.46
CA ARG A 147 9.28 -7.77 -33.80
C ARG A 147 8.69 -6.93 -34.92
N MET A 148 7.67 -6.11 -34.62
CA MET A 148 7.02 -5.19 -35.57
C MET A 148 7.68 -3.80 -35.59
N GLY A 149 8.68 -3.55 -34.74
CA GLY A 149 9.40 -2.29 -34.63
C GLY A 149 9.01 -1.47 -33.40
N ALA A 150 9.70 -0.34 -33.21
CA ALA A 150 9.56 0.49 -32.02
C ALA A 150 8.17 1.17 -31.88
N ALA A 151 7.58 1.59 -33.00
CA ALA A 151 6.29 2.30 -32.97
C ALA A 151 5.13 1.41 -32.44
N PRO A 152 4.92 0.18 -32.94
CA PRO A 152 3.94 -0.74 -32.34
C PRO A 152 4.20 -1.04 -30.87
N ASN A 153 5.47 -1.17 -30.46
CA ASN A 153 5.83 -1.40 -29.06
C ASN A 153 5.43 -0.22 -28.15
N ILE A 154 5.69 1.02 -28.57
CA ILE A 154 5.26 2.20 -27.81
C ILE A 154 3.73 2.27 -27.71
N ILE A 155 3.01 2.03 -28.81
CA ILE A 155 1.54 2.08 -28.84
C ILE A 155 0.94 1.04 -27.89
N LEU A 156 1.44 -0.21 -27.93
CA LEU A 156 0.97 -1.28 -27.05
C LEU A 156 1.38 -1.05 -25.59
N GLY A 157 2.55 -0.47 -25.35
CA GLY A 157 2.99 -0.09 -24.00
C GLY A 157 2.09 0.98 -23.37
N LEU A 158 1.67 1.98 -24.15
CA LEU A 158 0.69 2.98 -23.71
C LEU A 158 -0.68 2.34 -23.42
N ALA A 159 -1.16 1.48 -24.32
CA ALA A 159 -2.42 0.76 -24.14
C ALA A 159 -2.39 -0.14 -22.88
N LEU A 160 -1.27 -0.82 -22.63
CA LEU A 160 -1.03 -1.61 -21.44
C LEU A 160 -1.12 -0.76 -20.17
N GLY A 161 -0.50 0.42 -20.17
CA GLY A 161 -0.56 1.38 -19.08
C GLY A 161 -1.97 1.91 -18.81
N TYR A 162 -2.78 2.15 -19.85
CA TYR A 162 -4.18 2.55 -19.67
C TYR A 162 -5.01 1.41 -19.06
N ALA A 163 -4.83 0.17 -19.55
CA ALA A 163 -5.54 -1.00 -19.05
C ALA A 163 -5.20 -1.33 -17.58
N SER A 164 -3.93 -1.13 -17.17
CA SER A 164 -3.48 -1.49 -15.82
C SER A 164 -4.14 -0.68 -14.71
N THR A 165 -4.70 0.50 -15.01
CA THR A 165 -5.34 1.38 -14.02
C THR A 165 -6.75 0.94 -13.60
N ILE A 166 -7.42 0.09 -14.40
CA ILE A 166 -8.85 -0.24 -14.21
C ILE A 166 -9.09 -0.91 -12.86
N VAL A 167 -8.36 -1.99 -12.57
CA VAL A 167 -8.57 -2.76 -11.34
C VAL A 167 -8.13 -1.97 -10.09
N PRO A 168 -6.97 -1.28 -10.07
CA PRO A 168 -6.60 -0.40 -8.96
C PRO A 168 -7.66 0.66 -8.64
N ILE A 169 -8.24 1.32 -9.65
CA ILE A 169 -9.30 2.31 -9.44
C ILE A 169 -10.55 1.67 -8.84
N ILE A 170 -10.96 0.49 -9.31
CA ILE A 170 -12.12 -0.23 -8.75
C ILE A 170 -11.87 -0.63 -7.30
N LEU A 171 -10.68 -1.16 -6.98
CA LEU A 171 -10.31 -1.51 -5.62
C LEU A 171 -10.37 -0.28 -4.71
N LEU A 172 -9.68 0.81 -5.09
CA LEU A 172 -9.69 2.06 -4.32
C LEU A 172 -11.12 2.63 -4.15
N GLY A 173 -11.92 2.66 -5.21
CA GLY A 173 -13.30 3.13 -5.16
C GLY A 173 -14.16 2.30 -4.20
N SER A 174 -14.00 0.97 -4.22
CA SER A 174 -14.71 0.07 -3.31
C SER A 174 -14.26 0.22 -1.86
N THR A 175 -12.96 0.39 -1.61
CA THR A 175 -12.39 0.64 -0.28
C THR A 175 -12.87 1.97 0.28
N ILE A 176 -12.86 3.04 -0.52
CA ILE A 176 -13.38 4.36 -0.12
C ILE A 176 -14.85 4.25 0.22
N LEU A 177 -15.66 3.65 -0.66
CA LEU A 177 -17.10 3.53 -0.45
C LEU A 177 -17.41 2.80 0.86
N ALA A 178 -16.83 1.62 1.06
CA ALA A 178 -17.07 0.82 2.26
C ALA A 178 -16.57 1.52 3.54
N ALA A 179 -15.34 2.04 3.54
CA ALA A 179 -14.76 2.70 4.70
C ALA A 179 -15.55 3.97 5.08
N PHE A 180 -15.97 4.75 4.07
CA PHE A 180 -16.80 5.93 4.28
C PHE A 180 -18.19 5.58 4.80
N THR A 181 -18.82 4.51 4.30
CA THR A 181 -20.14 4.09 4.81
C THR A 181 -20.10 3.63 6.26
N TRP A 182 -18.98 3.05 6.70
CA TRP A 182 -18.85 2.51 8.05
C TRP A 182 -18.46 3.55 9.11
N SER A 183 -17.57 4.49 8.78
CA SER A 183 -17.06 5.45 9.78
C SER A 183 -16.67 6.81 9.17
N GLY A 184 -17.32 7.20 8.08
CA GLY A 184 -17.11 8.48 7.42
C GLY A 184 -15.64 8.72 7.02
N MET A 185 -15.17 9.96 7.19
CA MET A 185 -13.79 10.32 6.82
C MET A 185 -12.75 9.70 7.74
N TYR A 186 -13.12 9.32 8.97
CA TYR A 186 -12.23 8.57 9.86
C TYR A 186 -11.93 7.19 9.30
N GLY A 187 -12.95 6.50 8.78
CA GLY A 187 -12.78 5.22 8.08
C GLY A 187 -11.85 5.30 6.89
N VAL A 188 -12.01 6.33 6.06
CA VAL A 188 -11.12 6.56 4.91
C VAL A 188 -9.68 6.79 5.37
N ALA A 189 -9.48 7.58 6.44
CA ALA A 189 -8.17 7.80 7.03
C ALA A 189 -7.55 6.50 7.58
N LEU A 190 -8.34 5.69 8.29
CA LEU A 190 -7.92 4.38 8.80
C LEU A 190 -7.59 3.39 7.68
N ALA A 191 -8.34 3.40 6.58
CA ALA A 191 -8.03 2.61 5.39
C ALA A 191 -6.71 3.05 4.75
N ALA A 192 -6.42 4.36 4.73
CA ALA A 192 -5.13 4.87 4.25
C ALA A 192 -3.97 4.36 5.12
N ILE A 193 -4.11 4.42 6.45
CA ILE A 193 -3.13 3.86 7.40
C ILE A 193 -3.00 2.34 7.21
N GLY A 194 -4.11 1.63 7.02
CA GLY A 194 -4.12 0.18 6.77
C GLY A 194 -3.34 -0.20 5.52
N MET A 195 -3.51 0.53 4.42
CA MET A 195 -2.74 0.32 3.18
C MET A 195 -1.23 0.51 3.39
N LEU A 196 -0.85 1.43 4.27
CA LEU A 196 0.54 1.70 4.67
C LEU A 196 0.97 0.92 5.92
N GLY A 197 0.12 0.02 6.44
CA GLY A 197 0.34 -0.62 7.75
C GLY A 197 1.64 -1.43 7.79
N CYS A 198 2.02 -2.05 6.67
CA CYS A 198 3.30 -2.79 6.55
C CYS A 198 4.37 -2.00 5.78
N LEU A 199 4.42 -0.68 5.96
CA LEU A 199 5.35 0.19 5.24
C LEU A 199 6.82 -0.27 5.28
N PRO A 200 7.39 -0.77 6.40
CA PRO A 200 8.78 -1.22 6.40
C PRO A 200 9.06 -2.35 5.39
N VAL A 201 8.14 -3.31 5.23
CA VAL A 201 8.27 -4.37 4.21
C VAL A 201 8.14 -3.78 2.80
N ALA A 202 7.17 -2.89 2.58
CA ALA A 202 7.00 -2.24 1.28
C ALA A 202 8.26 -1.45 0.88
N LEU A 203 8.84 -0.67 1.79
CA LEU A 203 10.09 0.07 1.56
C LEU A 203 11.30 -0.83 1.34
N ALA A 204 11.39 -1.97 2.04
CA ALA A 204 12.48 -2.92 1.84
C ALA A 204 12.44 -3.53 0.42
N ILE A 205 11.25 -3.89 -0.04
CA ILE A 205 11.00 -4.48 -1.37
C ILE A 205 11.20 -3.44 -2.49
N ASP A 206 10.81 -2.19 -2.25
CA ASP A 206 10.98 -1.09 -3.19
C ASP A 206 12.46 -0.64 -3.27
N GLY A 207 13.12 -0.53 -2.11
CA GLY A 207 14.55 -0.23 -2.01
C GLY A 207 15.47 -1.31 -2.57
N TYR A 208 15.01 -2.57 -2.62
CA TYR A 208 15.73 -3.68 -3.27
C TYR A 208 16.02 -3.40 -4.74
N GLY A 209 15.09 -2.79 -5.48
CA GLY A 209 15.24 -2.55 -6.93
C GLY A 209 16.45 -1.69 -7.29
N PRO A 210 16.55 -0.45 -6.79
CA PRO A 210 17.71 0.41 -7.04
C PRO A 210 19.05 -0.18 -6.54
N ILE A 211 19.03 -1.03 -5.51
CA ILE A 211 20.24 -1.72 -5.04
C ILE A 211 20.66 -2.78 -6.08
N ALA A 212 19.72 -3.57 -6.60
CA ALA A 212 19.97 -4.58 -7.62
C ALA A 212 20.47 -3.97 -8.94
N ASP A 213 19.84 -2.87 -9.39
CA ASP A 213 20.25 -2.11 -10.57
C ASP A 213 21.71 -1.62 -10.44
N ASN A 214 22.04 -0.96 -9.34
CA ASN A 214 23.42 -0.51 -9.08
C ASN A 214 24.42 -1.67 -9.02
N ALA A 215 24.04 -2.81 -8.46
CA ALA A 215 24.89 -4.00 -8.46
C ALA A 215 25.18 -4.49 -9.90
N GLY A 216 24.18 -4.46 -10.79
CA GLY A 216 24.36 -4.74 -12.22
C GLY A 216 25.30 -3.72 -12.88
N GLY A 217 25.07 -2.42 -12.65
CA GLY A 217 25.91 -1.34 -13.16
C GLY A 217 27.38 -1.47 -12.73
N ILE A 218 27.63 -1.76 -11.45
CA ILE A 218 28.98 -2.00 -10.93
C ILE A 218 29.63 -3.22 -11.60
N THR A 219 28.86 -4.29 -11.80
CA THR A 219 29.33 -5.52 -12.47
C THR A 219 29.82 -5.23 -13.89
N GLU A 220 29.03 -4.46 -14.65
CA GLU A 220 29.36 -4.07 -16.02
C GLU A 220 30.58 -3.13 -16.07
N MET A 221 30.59 -2.06 -15.26
CA MET A 221 31.68 -1.09 -15.24
C MET A 221 33.00 -1.67 -14.73
N SER A 222 32.94 -2.77 -13.95
CA SER A 222 34.12 -3.47 -13.43
C SER A 222 34.59 -4.61 -14.34
N TYR A 223 33.97 -4.81 -15.50
CA TYR A 223 34.29 -5.88 -16.46
C TYR A 223 34.33 -7.28 -15.81
N LEU A 224 33.40 -7.54 -14.88
CA LEU A 224 33.28 -8.86 -14.26
C LEU A 224 32.70 -9.88 -15.26
N HIS A 225 32.80 -11.17 -14.91
CA HIS A 225 32.36 -12.27 -15.78
C HIS A 225 30.86 -12.21 -16.10
N GLU A 226 30.48 -12.62 -17.32
CA GLU A 226 29.09 -12.57 -17.83
C GLU A 226 28.09 -13.32 -16.94
N ASP A 227 28.52 -14.40 -16.28
CA ASP A 227 27.69 -15.13 -15.32
C ASP A 227 27.23 -14.24 -14.13
N ILE A 228 28.07 -13.30 -13.70
CA ILE A 228 27.74 -12.35 -12.62
C ILE A 228 26.74 -11.31 -13.13
N ARG A 229 26.90 -10.87 -14.38
CA ARG A 229 25.95 -9.95 -15.04
C ARG A 229 24.58 -10.63 -15.20
N THR A 230 24.55 -11.87 -15.67
CA THR A 230 23.32 -12.66 -15.81
C THR A 230 22.56 -12.79 -14.49
N ARG A 231 23.27 -12.93 -13.36
CA ARG A 231 22.65 -12.96 -12.02
C ARG A 231 22.09 -11.61 -11.63
N THR A 232 22.83 -10.53 -11.84
CA THR A 232 22.38 -9.17 -11.49
C THR A 232 21.22 -8.70 -12.36
N ASP A 233 21.18 -9.07 -13.64
CA ASP A 233 20.03 -8.79 -14.53
C ASP A 233 18.73 -9.47 -14.03
N LYS A 234 18.82 -10.66 -13.44
CA LYS A 234 17.65 -11.33 -12.86
C LYS A 234 17.17 -10.65 -11.57
N LEU A 235 18.10 -10.13 -10.76
CA LEU A 235 17.77 -9.34 -9.58
C LEU A 235 17.11 -8.01 -10.00
N ASP A 236 17.68 -7.33 -10.99
CA ASP A 236 17.15 -6.08 -11.53
C ASP A 236 15.77 -6.25 -12.19
N ALA A 237 15.56 -7.31 -12.96
CA ALA A 237 14.24 -7.62 -13.52
C ALA A 237 13.16 -7.76 -12.44
N ALA A 238 13.47 -8.41 -11.31
CA ALA A 238 12.58 -8.48 -10.16
C ALA A 238 12.42 -7.09 -9.50
N GLY A 239 13.50 -6.33 -9.38
CA GLY A 239 13.54 -4.96 -8.87
C GLY A 239 12.64 -3.99 -9.63
N ASN A 240 12.56 -4.12 -10.95
CA ASN A 240 11.67 -3.31 -11.80
C ASN A 240 10.19 -3.56 -11.47
N THR A 241 9.82 -4.83 -11.24
CA THR A 241 8.46 -5.19 -10.81
C THR A 241 8.17 -4.66 -9.41
N THR A 242 9.11 -4.79 -8.47
CA THR A 242 8.89 -4.31 -7.09
C THR A 242 8.84 -2.79 -6.99
N ALA A 243 9.61 -2.09 -7.80
CA ALA A 243 9.55 -0.63 -7.93
C ALA A 243 8.19 -0.16 -8.47
N ALA A 244 7.59 -0.91 -9.41
CA ALA A 244 6.24 -0.61 -9.87
C ALA A 244 5.20 -0.84 -8.77
N ILE A 245 5.32 -1.96 -8.02
CA ILE A 245 4.44 -2.23 -6.88
C ILE A 245 4.55 -1.10 -5.84
N GLY A 246 5.75 -0.67 -5.47
CA GLY A 246 5.97 0.43 -4.53
C GLY A 246 5.30 1.74 -4.96
N LYS A 247 5.38 2.08 -6.26
CA LYS A 247 4.64 3.21 -6.84
C LYS A 247 3.13 3.00 -6.78
N GLY A 248 2.63 1.79 -7.02
CA GLY A 248 1.21 1.46 -6.88
C GLY A 248 0.69 1.69 -5.46
N PHE A 249 1.47 1.29 -4.45
CA PHE A 249 1.17 1.59 -3.04
C PHE A 249 1.15 3.10 -2.77
N ALA A 250 2.16 3.84 -3.23
CA ALA A 250 2.24 5.29 -3.03
C ALA A 250 1.06 6.03 -3.67
N ILE A 251 0.65 5.65 -4.90
CA ILE A 251 -0.50 6.25 -5.58
C ILE A 251 -1.81 5.90 -4.85
N GLY A 252 -1.98 4.63 -4.47
CA GLY A 252 -3.18 4.17 -3.77
C GLY A 252 -3.35 4.83 -2.40
N SER A 253 -2.28 4.90 -1.62
CA SER A 253 -2.29 5.56 -0.32
C SER A 253 -2.48 7.07 -0.47
N ALA A 254 -1.82 7.71 -1.43
CA ALA A 254 -1.99 9.15 -1.68
C ALA A 254 -3.44 9.50 -2.04
N ALA A 255 -4.15 8.66 -2.80
CA ALA A 255 -5.56 8.88 -3.11
C ALA A 255 -6.44 8.83 -1.84
N LEU A 256 -6.23 7.83 -0.98
CA LEU A 256 -6.95 7.70 0.30
C LEU A 256 -6.61 8.84 1.27
N VAL A 257 -5.32 9.16 1.40
CA VAL A 257 -4.80 10.26 2.23
C VAL A 257 -5.38 11.60 1.78
N SER A 258 -5.36 11.90 0.48
CA SER A 258 -5.86 13.16 -0.06
C SER A 258 -7.35 13.33 0.25
N LEU A 259 -8.13 12.25 0.14
CA LEU A 259 -9.54 12.27 0.50
C LEU A 259 -9.72 12.45 2.01
N ALA A 260 -8.96 11.74 2.84
CA ALA A 260 -9.02 11.89 4.30
C ALA A 260 -8.64 13.32 4.76
N LEU A 261 -7.59 13.90 4.19
CA LEU A 261 -7.17 15.29 4.44
C LEU A 261 -8.23 16.29 3.97
N PHE A 262 -8.89 16.03 2.84
CA PHE A 262 -10.02 16.85 2.42
C PHE A 262 -11.15 16.81 3.46
N GLY A 263 -11.45 15.65 4.03
CA GLY A 263 -12.39 15.53 5.15
C GLY A 263 -11.97 16.30 6.38
N ALA A 264 -10.72 16.12 6.81
CA ALA A 264 -10.14 16.84 7.93
C ALA A 264 -10.16 18.36 7.72
N TYR A 265 -9.90 18.83 6.49
CA TYR A 265 -10.00 20.25 6.13
C TYR A 265 -11.43 20.78 6.31
N MET A 266 -12.43 20.04 5.81
CA MET A 266 -13.84 20.41 5.96
C MET A 266 -14.26 20.49 7.43
N THR A 267 -13.84 19.52 8.25
CA THR A 267 -14.07 19.52 9.70
C THR A 267 -13.37 20.70 10.39
N ALA A 268 -12.14 21.03 10.00
CA ALA A 268 -11.36 22.09 10.63
C ALA A 268 -11.87 23.51 10.32
N VAL A 269 -12.48 23.71 9.15
CA VAL A 269 -13.01 25.02 8.71
C VAL A 269 -14.51 25.16 9.01
N ASP A 270 -15.14 24.14 9.60
CA ASP A 270 -16.57 24.13 9.93
C ASP A 270 -17.46 24.42 8.71
N ILE A 271 -17.08 23.84 7.56
CA ILE A 271 -17.80 24.07 6.30
C ILE A 271 -19.09 23.24 6.32
N GLU A 272 -20.21 23.92 6.58
CA GLU A 272 -21.54 23.43 6.21
C GLU A 272 -21.65 23.47 4.68
N LEU A 273 -21.73 22.31 4.02
CA LEU A 273 -22.13 22.28 2.61
C LEU A 273 -23.62 22.61 2.56
N ASP A 274 -23.94 23.77 1.99
CA ASP A 274 -25.32 24.15 1.64
C ASP A 274 -25.97 23.00 0.85
N GLN A 275 -27.14 22.56 1.32
CA GLN A 275 -27.91 21.41 0.82
C GLN A 275 -28.26 21.48 -0.66
#